data_AF-A0A6L2PLI5-F1
#
_entry.id   AF-A0A6L2PLI5-F1
#
_cell.length_a   1.000
_cell.length_b   1.000
_cell.length_c   1.000
_cell.angle_alpha   90.00
_cell.angle_beta   90.00
_cell.angle_gamma   90.00
#
_symmetry.space_group_name_H-M   'P 1'
#
loop_
_entity.id
_entity.type
_entity.pdbx_description
1 polymer ?
#
loop_
_entity_poly.entity_id
_entity_poly.type
_entity_poly.pdbx_seq_one_letter_code
_entity_poly.pdbx_strand_id
1 'polypeptide(L)'
;RIRTTRGWKESDPKHTETREILLKVWEGLQQKADANRDGQVSHEEWVSMWNEYAKNPDKALDWQNRYMNFMFELEDSSGDGTIDESEFKSLCVSYGLSPEESAEAYNKFTSNKTVEITREVFAELWKQFFSSEDPDAPGNYIFGKVSL
;
A
#
# COMPACT_ATOMS: atom_id res chain seq x y z
N ARG A 1 12.83 -9.86 2.02
CA ARG A 1 13.16 -8.42 1.89
C ARG A 1 12.63 -7.63 3.08
N ILE A 2 11.33 -7.62 3.36
CA ILE A 2 10.72 -6.95 4.54
C ILE A 2 11.46 -7.27 5.84
N ARG A 3 11.66 -8.56 6.16
CA ARG A 3 12.45 -9.01 7.32
C ARG A 3 13.82 -8.35 7.43
N THR A 4 14.55 -8.29 6.32
CA THR A 4 15.91 -7.74 6.26
C THR A 4 15.89 -6.22 6.45
N THR A 5 14.95 -5.52 5.80
CA THR A 5 14.76 -4.07 5.93
C THR A 5 14.39 -3.67 7.35
N ARG A 6 13.55 -4.46 8.01
CA ARG A 6 13.08 -4.21 9.38
C ARG A 6 14.03 -4.74 10.48
N GLY A 7 15.14 -5.39 10.10
CA GLY A 7 16.11 -5.95 11.04
C GLY A 7 15.58 -7.15 11.87
N TRP A 8 14.46 -7.76 11.46
CA TRP A 8 13.83 -8.85 12.19
C TRP A 8 14.58 -10.17 12.02
N LYS A 9 14.56 -11.00 13.07
CA LYS A 9 15.03 -12.40 12.99
C LYS A 9 13.90 -13.31 12.51
N GLU A 10 14.22 -14.50 12.04
CA GLU A 10 13.18 -15.47 11.63
C GLU A 10 12.24 -15.88 12.76
N SER A 11 12.76 -15.91 13.99
CA SER A 11 12.00 -16.21 15.21
C SER A 11 11.21 -15.02 15.76
N ASP A 12 11.26 -13.87 15.10
CA ASP A 12 10.54 -12.68 15.56
C ASP A 12 9.03 -12.87 15.35
N PRO A 13 8.18 -12.69 16.38
CA PRO A 13 6.72 -12.78 16.23
C PRO A 13 6.19 -11.90 15.09
N LYS A 14 6.74 -10.70 14.88
CA LYS A 14 6.34 -9.80 13.80
C LYS A 14 6.61 -10.39 12.41
N HIS A 15 7.67 -11.18 12.25
CA HIS A 15 7.97 -11.86 10.99
C HIS A 15 6.92 -12.94 10.68
N THR A 16 6.53 -13.73 11.67
CA THR A 16 5.49 -14.76 11.51
C THR A 16 4.13 -14.13 11.21
N GLU A 17 3.74 -13.11 11.96
CA GLU A 17 2.49 -12.38 11.77
C GLU A 17 2.40 -11.74 10.37
N THR A 18 3.43 -11.01 9.96
CA THR A 18 3.53 -10.40 8.62
C THR A 18 3.40 -11.46 7.52
N ARG A 19 4.04 -12.62 7.69
CA ARG A 19 3.98 -13.72 6.72
C ARG A 19 2.56 -14.30 6.64
N GLU A 20 1.88 -14.49 7.76
CA GLU A 20 0.51 -14.99 7.77
C GLU A 20 -0.49 -14.01 7.14
N ILE A 21 -0.32 -12.70 7.38
CA ILE A 21 -1.15 -11.67 6.74
C ILE A 21 -0.94 -11.68 5.22
N LEU A 22 0.31 -11.73 4.75
CA LEU A 22 0.63 -11.80 3.32
C LEU A 22 0.03 -13.04 2.64
N LEU A 23 0.06 -14.20 3.31
CA LEU A 23 -0.56 -15.42 2.78
C LEU A 23 -2.08 -15.30 2.68
N LYS A 24 -2.75 -14.73 3.69
CA LYS A 24 -4.21 -14.48 3.64
C LYS A 24 -4.60 -13.46 2.57
N VAL A 25 -3.80 -12.41 2.39
CA VAL A 25 -3.97 -11.46 1.28
C VAL A 25 -3.83 -12.17 -0.06
N TRP A 26 -2.80 -13.01 -0.22
CA TRP A 26 -2.57 -13.79 -1.43
C TRP A 26 -3.71 -14.77 -1.73
N GLU A 27 -4.21 -15.50 -0.73
CA GLU A 27 -5.37 -16.39 -0.88
C GLU A 27 -6.63 -15.63 -1.34
N GLY A 28 -6.88 -14.46 -0.77
CA GLY A 28 -8.00 -13.59 -1.18
C GLY A 28 -7.83 -13.03 -2.60
N LEU A 29 -6.60 -12.64 -2.95
CA LEU A 29 -6.24 -12.16 -4.28
C LEU A 29 -6.45 -13.25 -5.33
N GLN A 30 -5.91 -14.46 -5.14
CA GLN A 30 -6.08 -15.57 -6.08
C GLN A 30 -7.56 -15.89 -6.32
N GLN A 31 -8.39 -15.94 -5.27
CA GLN A 31 -9.83 -16.22 -5.42
C GLN A 31 -10.59 -15.22 -6.31
N LYS A 32 -10.06 -14.00 -6.50
CA LYS A 32 -10.73 -12.92 -7.23
C LYS A 32 -10.04 -12.51 -8.53
N ALA A 33 -8.71 -12.59 -8.56
CA ALA A 33 -7.90 -12.15 -9.69
C ALA A 33 -7.46 -13.32 -10.57
N ASP A 34 -7.14 -14.48 -10.01
CA ASP A 34 -6.70 -15.68 -10.76
C ASP A 34 -7.91 -16.33 -11.44
N ALA A 35 -8.32 -15.74 -12.57
CA ALA A 35 -9.50 -16.13 -13.32
C ALA A 35 -9.27 -17.43 -14.08
N ASN A 36 -8.03 -17.66 -14.53
CA ASN A 36 -7.64 -18.87 -15.26
C ASN A 36 -7.28 -20.05 -14.33
N ARG A 37 -7.15 -19.81 -13.02
CA ARG A 37 -6.80 -20.77 -11.96
C ARG A 37 -5.46 -21.46 -12.17
N ASP A 38 -4.50 -20.73 -12.71
CA ASP A 38 -3.14 -21.24 -12.92
C ASP A 38 -2.22 -21.04 -11.70
N GLY A 39 -2.74 -20.42 -10.64
CA GLY A 39 -2.01 -20.12 -9.41
C GLY A 39 -1.17 -18.85 -9.49
N GLN A 40 -1.28 -18.08 -10.57
CA GLN A 40 -0.63 -16.78 -10.77
C GLN A 40 -1.69 -15.70 -10.99
N VAL A 41 -1.26 -14.44 -10.95
CA VAL A 41 -2.11 -13.31 -11.33
C VAL A 41 -1.38 -12.57 -12.43
N SER A 42 -1.91 -12.66 -13.64
CA SER A 42 -1.39 -11.94 -14.81
C SER A 42 -1.61 -10.43 -14.69
N HIS A 43 -0.92 -9.66 -15.53
CA HIS A 43 -1.10 -8.21 -15.58
C HIS A 43 -2.54 -7.84 -15.95
N GLU A 44 -3.14 -8.56 -16.91
CA GLU A 44 -4.52 -8.36 -17.36
C GLU A 44 -5.52 -8.63 -16.23
N GLU A 45 -5.33 -9.71 -15.47
CA GLU A 45 -6.15 -10.04 -14.32
C GLU A 45 -6.05 -9.00 -13.21
N TRP A 46 -4.83 -8.54 -12.92
CA TRP A 46 -4.58 -7.48 -11.94
C TRP A 46 -5.29 -6.17 -12.32
N VAL A 47 -5.12 -5.73 -13.57
CA VAL A 47 -5.77 -4.51 -14.08
C VAL A 47 -7.28 -4.66 -14.09
N SER A 48 -7.81 -5.79 -14.55
CA SER A 48 -9.27 -6.03 -14.56
C SER A 48 -9.85 -5.99 -13.16
N MET A 49 -9.16 -6.56 -12.18
CA MET A 49 -9.58 -6.56 -10.78
C MET A 49 -9.64 -5.14 -10.20
N TRP A 50 -8.60 -4.33 -10.41
CA TRP A 50 -8.59 -2.94 -9.91
C TRP A 50 -9.57 -2.04 -10.67
N ASN A 51 -9.80 -2.28 -11.96
CA ASN A 51 -10.85 -1.59 -12.71
C ASN A 51 -12.24 -1.88 -12.16
N GLU A 52 -12.50 -3.10 -11.66
CA GLU A 52 -13.76 -3.41 -11.00
C GLU A 52 -13.88 -2.70 -9.63
N TYR A 53 -12.78 -2.64 -8.87
CA TYR A 53 -12.73 -1.85 -7.63
C TYR A 53 -13.04 -0.37 -7.88
N ALA A 54 -12.45 0.23 -8.91
CA ALA A 54 -12.64 1.64 -9.25
C ALA A 54 -14.11 2.02 -9.54
N LYS A 55 -14.93 1.08 -9.99
CA LYS A 55 -16.37 1.30 -10.22
C LYS A 55 -17.18 1.48 -8.93
N ASN A 56 -16.73 0.88 -7.83
CA ASN A 56 -17.42 0.96 -6.54
C ASN A 56 -16.45 0.84 -5.36
N PRO A 57 -15.55 1.81 -5.18
CA PRO A 57 -14.50 1.73 -4.17
C PRO A 57 -15.03 1.71 -2.73
N ASP A 58 -16.23 2.24 -2.49
CA ASP A 58 -16.94 2.19 -1.21
C ASP A 58 -17.42 0.77 -0.83
N LYS A 59 -17.36 -0.18 -1.78
CA LYS A 59 -17.69 -1.59 -1.58
C LYS A 59 -16.45 -2.47 -1.73
N ALA A 60 -15.33 -2.01 -1.17
CA ALA A 60 -14.10 -2.78 -1.08
C ALA A 60 -14.38 -4.17 -0.48
N LEU A 61 -13.81 -5.20 -1.11
CA LEU A 61 -13.85 -6.57 -0.60
C LEU A 61 -12.97 -6.69 0.65
N ASP A 62 -13.30 -7.65 1.53
CA ASP A 62 -12.57 -7.87 2.79
C ASP A 62 -11.05 -8.02 2.57
N TRP A 63 -10.62 -8.74 1.54
CA TRP A 63 -9.20 -8.91 1.24
C TRP A 63 -8.51 -7.61 0.77
N GLN A 64 -9.23 -6.71 0.09
CA GLN A 64 -8.70 -5.40 -0.34
C GLN A 64 -8.47 -4.52 0.88
N ASN A 65 -9.42 -4.52 1.83
CA ASN A 65 -9.26 -3.83 3.10
C ASN A 65 -8.09 -4.42 3.90
N ARG A 66 -7.95 -5.75 3.96
CA ARG A 66 -6.79 -6.39 4.60
C ARG A 66 -5.48 -6.00 3.93
N TYR A 67 -5.46 -5.90 2.60
CA TYR A 67 -4.26 -5.50 1.87
C TYR A 67 -3.88 -4.05 2.13
N MET A 68 -4.86 -3.13 2.09
CA MET A 68 -4.65 -1.72 2.46
C MET A 68 -4.11 -1.60 3.90
N ASN A 69 -4.73 -2.30 4.87
CA ASN A 69 -4.29 -2.28 6.26
C ASN A 69 -2.87 -2.86 6.43
N PHE A 70 -2.56 -3.93 5.70
CA PHE A 70 -1.22 -4.50 5.69
C PHE A 70 -0.19 -3.50 5.15
N MET A 71 -0.52 -2.76 4.09
CA MET A 71 0.38 -1.74 3.54
C MET A 71 0.59 -0.59 4.52
N PHE A 72 -0.46 -0.15 5.22
CA PHE A 72 -0.35 0.81 6.31
C PHE A 72 0.60 0.33 7.42
N GLU A 73 0.41 -0.90 7.92
CA GLU A 73 1.28 -1.50 8.96
C GLU A 73 2.70 -1.76 8.45
N LEU A 74 2.85 -2.00 7.15
CA LEU A 74 4.14 -2.13 6.51
C LEU A 74 4.86 -0.78 6.43
N GLU A 75 4.15 0.34 6.38
CA GLU A 75 4.71 1.69 6.40
C GLU A 75 5.01 2.14 7.84
N ASP A 76 4.01 2.06 8.74
CA ASP A 76 4.08 2.37 10.18
C ASP A 76 4.97 1.35 10.92
N SER A 77 6.29 1.52 10.81
CA SER A 77 7.29 0.71 11.51
C SER A 77 7.19 0.85 13.02
N SER A 78 6.94 2.08 13.44
CA SER A 78 6.98 2.52 14.81
C SER A 78 5.83 1.92 15.61
N GLY A 79 4.70 1.67 14.94
CA GLY A 79 3.44 1.21 15.53
C GLY A 79 2.73 2.31 16.31
N ASP A 80 2.98 3.57 15.99
CA ASP A 80 2.34 4.71 16.67
C ASP A 80 0.97 5.05 16.08
N GLY A 81 0.56 4.36 15.02
CA GLY A 81 -0.73 4.53 14.37
C GLY A 81 -0.75 5.64 13.32
N THR A 82 0.43 6.18 12.97
CA THR A 82 0.61 7.19 11.92
C THR A 82 1.79 6.82 11.02
N ILE A 83 1.80 7.34 9.80
CA ILE A 83 2.96 7.22 8.90
C ILE A 83 3.66 8.57 8.83
N ASP A 84 4.90 8.61 9.30
CA ASP A 84 5.74 9.81 9.21
C ASP A 84 6.60 9.85 7.92
N GLU A 85 7.23 11.01 7.68
CA GLU A 85 8.06 11.23 6.49
C GLU A 85 9.29 10.30 6.44
N SER A 86 9.87 9.98 7.60
CA SER A 86 11.04 9.11 7.70
C SER A 86 10.67 7.67 7.35
N GLU A 87 9.53 7.19 7.85
CA GLU A 87 9.00 5.87 7.56
C GLU A 87 8.65 5.71 6.09
N PHE A 88 7.92 6.67 5.53
CA PHE A 88 7.56 6.70 4.12
C PHE A 88 8.80 6.66 3.21
N LYS A 89 9.78 7.53 3.47
CA LYS A 89 11.06 7.57 2.72
C LYS A 89 11.83 6.26 2.83
N SER A 90 11.90 5.69 4.04
CA SER A 90 12.61 4.44 4.28
C SER A 90 12.02 3.30 3.45
N LEU A 91 10.68 3.24 3.36
CA LEU A 91 10.02 2.24 2.52
C LEU A 91 10.26 2.50 1.04
N CYS A 92 10.08 3.73 0.56
CA CYS A 92 10.29 4.11 -0.85
C CYS A 92 11.72 3.80 -1.34
N VAL A 93 12.74 4.11 -0.53
CA VAL A 93 14.15 3.77 -0.82
C VAL A 93 14.35 2.26 -0.87
N SER A 94 13.67 1.50 0.00
CA SER A 94 13.73 0.03 -0.05
C SER A 94 13.14 -0.57 -1.33
N TYR A 95 12.26 0.18 -2.01
CA TYR A 95 11.71 -0.13 -3.33
C TYR A 95 12.51 0.49 -4.50
N GLY A 96 13.61 1.21 -4.20
CA GLY A 96 14.51 1.78 -5.20
C GLY A 96 14.12 3.16 -5.71
N LEU A 97 13.24 3.87 -5.01
CA LEU A 97 12.86 5.26 -5.33
C LEU A 97 13.86 6.27 -4.79
N SER A 98 13.92 7.45 -5.40
CA SER A 98 14.75 8.56 -4.93
C SER A 98 14.24 9.10 -3.58
N PRO A 99 15.13 9.37 -2.61
CA PRO A 99 14.75 10.06 -1.37
C PRO A 99 14.12 11.43 -1.61
N GLU A 100 14.58 12.15 -2.63
CA GLU A 100 14.09 13.47 -3.02
C GLU A 100 12.66 13.38 -3.58
N GLU A 101 12.41 12.47 -4.53
CA GLU A 101 11.06 12.23 -5.06
C GLU A 101 10.10 11.78 -3.97
N SER A 102 10.56 10.90 -3.06
CA SER A 102 9.75 10.43 -1.94
C SER A 102 9.40 11.57 -0.97
N ALA A 103 10.32 12.52 -0.74
CA ALA A 103 10.05 13.71 0.07
C ALA A 103 8.99 14.60 -0.56
N GLU A 104 9.08 14.80 -1.87
CA GLU A 104 8.12 15.61 -2.62
C GLU A 104 6.73 14.96 -2.63
N ALA A 105 6.67 13.65 -2.89
CA ALA A 105 5.45 12.87 -2.83
C ALA A 105 4.79 12.98 -1.45
N TYR A 106 5.57 12.81 -0.36
CA TYR A 106 5.10 12.97 1.01
C TYR A 106 4.47 14.34 1.25
N ASN A 107 5.13 15.42 0.83
CA ASN A 107 4.59 16.77 0.96
C ASN A 107 3.27 16.94 0.18
N LYS A 108 3.14 16.34 -1.00
CA LYS A 108 1.92 16.44 -1.82
C LYS A 108 0.73 15.75 -1.14
N PHE A 109 0.86 14.50 -0.73
CA PHE A 109 -0.30 13.79 -0.16
C PHE A 109 -0.63 14.21 1.29
N THR A 110 0.32 14.81 2.02
CA THR A 110 0.12 15.36 3.38
C THR A 110 -0.30 16.83 3.39
N SER A 111 -0.54 17.45 2.23
CA SER A 111 -0.83 18.89 2.10
C SER A 111 0.22 19.74 2.83
N ASN A 112 1.50 19.55 2.49
CA ASN A 112 2.65 20.16 3.14
C ASN A 112 2.71 19.89 4.65
N LYS A 113 2.54 18.62 5.05
CA LYS A 113 2.63 18.14 6.45
C LYS A 113 1.58 18.76 7.38
N THR A 114 0.46 19.20 6.84
CA THR A 114 -0.68 19.68 7.63
C THR A 114 -1.68 18.57 7.96
N VAL A 115 -1.59 17.45 7.24
CA VAL A 115 -2.40 16.25 7.45
C VAL A 115 -1.51 15.15 8.04
N GLU A 116 -1.94 14.63 9.19
CA GLU A 116 -1.36 13.44 9.81
C GLU A 116 -1.93 12.19 9.13
N ILE A 117 -1.06 11.23 8.83
CA ILE A 117 -1.43 10.05 8.04
C ILE A 117 -1.83 8.93 8.98
N THR A 118 -3.03 9.07 9.53
CA THR A 118 -3.68 7.97 10.26
C THR A 118 -4.13 6.89 9.28
N ARG A 119 -4.54 5.74 9.83
CA ARG A 119 -5.09 4.62 9.04
C ARG A 119 -6.29 5.04 8.18
N GLU A 120 -7.15 5.89 8.71
CA GLU A 120 -8.34 6.39 8.01
C GLU A 120 -7.94 7.31 6.85
N VAL A 121 -6.96 8.19 7.06
CA VAL A 121 -6.43 9.07 6.01
C VAL A 121 -5.76 8.24 4.91
N PHE A 122 -4.96 7.24 5.30
CA PHE A 122 -4.33 6.33 4.34
C PHE A 122 -5.35 5.55 3.52
N ALA A 123 -6.47 5.11 4.12
CA ALA A 123 -7.54 4.43 3.40
C ALA A 123 -8.20 5.32 2.33
N GLU A 124 -8.40 6.60 2.62
CA GLU A 124 -8.92 7.57 1.63
C GLU A 124 -7.92 7.84 0.51
N LEU A 125 -6.63 7.96 0.84
CA LEU A 125 -5.58 8.11 -0.18
C LEU A 125 -5.44 6.86 -1.05
N TRP A 126 -5.53 5.67 -0.46
CA TRP A 126 -5.54 4.40 -1.15
C TRP A 126 -6.70 4.32 -2.15
N LYS A 127 -7.90 4.70 -1.70
CA LYS A 127 -9.08 4.81 -2.56
C LYS A 127 -8.83 5.75 -3.73
N GLN A 128 -8.28 6.94 -3.48
CA GLN A 128 -7.95 7.89 -4.53
C GLN A 128 -6.96 7.28 -5.54
N PHE A 129 -5.89 6.64 -5.09
CA PHE A 129 -4.90 6.01 -5.99
C PHE A 129 -5.52 5.02 -6.98
N PHE A 130 -6.47 4.19 -6.52
CA PHE A 130 -7.05 3.13 -7.35
C PHE A 130 -8.33 3.53 -8.10
N SER A 131 -8.91 4.72 -7.84
CA SER A 131 -10.22 5.09 -8.41
C SER A 131 -10.36 6.54 -8.86
N SER A 132 -9.40 7.41 -8.53
CA SER A 132 -9.45 8.81 -8.93
C SER A 132 -9.08 8.99 -10.40
N GLU A 133 -9.87 9.78 -11.10
CA GLU A 133 -9.56 10.30 -12.45
C GLU A 133 -8.90 11.69 -12.37
N ASP A 134 -8.81 12.29 -11.18
CA ASP A 134 -8.11 13.56 -10.96
C ASP A 134 -6.58 13.32 -10.95
N PRO A 135 -5.83 13.86 -11.92
CA PRO A 135 -4.38 13.70 -11.98
C PRO A 135 -3.65 14.35 -10.80
N ASP A 136 -4.27 15.31 -10.12
CA ASP A 136 -3.69 16.02 -8.99
C ASP A 136 -4.14 15.46 -7.63
N ALA A 137 -4.91 14.36 -7.62
CA ALA A 137 -5.38 13.73 -6.39
C ALA A 137 -4.21 13.38 -5.44
N PRO A 138 -4.29 13.74 -4.16
CA PRO A 138 -3.27 13.39 -3.15
C PRO A 138 -2.88 11.91 -3.16
N GLY A 139 -3.85 11.01 -3.35
CA GLY A 139 -3.62 9.57 -3.44
C GLY A 139 -2.61 9.15 -4.51
N ASN A 140 -2.43 9.91 -5.59
CA ASN A 140 -1.50 9.58 -6.68
C ASN A 140 -0.04 9.50 -6.22
N TYR A 141 0.27 10.07 -5.04
CA TYR A 141 1.63 10.20 -4.52
C TYR A 141 1.96 9.19 -3.41
N ILE A 142 1.04 8.34 -2.96
CA ILE A 142 1.26 7.41 -1.83
C ILE A 142 2.26 6.27 -2.12
N PHE A 143 2.73 6.14 -3.36
CA PHE A 143 3.81 5.21 -3.71
C PHE A 143 5.11 5.92 -4.10
N GLY A 144 5.29 7.17 -3.66
CA GLY A 144 6.59 7.86 -3.66
C GLY A 144 7.03 8.43 -5.00
N LYS A 145 6.18 8.35 -6.04
CA LYS A 145 6.43 8.95 -7.35
C LYS A 145 5.67 10.24 -7.51
N VAL A 146 6.33 11.25 -8.09
CA VAL A 146 5.73 12.54 -8.44
C VAL A 146 5.51 12.73 -9.94
N SER A 147 6.02 11.80 -10.75
CA SER A 147 5.81 11.74 -12.20
C SER A 147 5.45 10.31 -12.62
N LEU A 148 4.59 10.20 -13.64
CA LEU A 148 4.27 8.94 -14.33
C LEU A 148 5.34 8.61 -15.37
#